data_AF-A0A0C2FA75-F1
#
_entry.id   AF-A0A0C2FA75-F1
#
_cell.length_a   1.000
_cell.length_b   1.000
_cell.length_c   1.000
_cell.angle_alpha   90.00
_cell.angle_beta   90.00
_cell.angle_gamma   90.00
#
_symmetry.space_group_name_H-M   'P 1'
#
loop_
_entity.id
_entity.type
_entity.pdbx_description
1 polymer ?
#
loop_
_entity_poly.entity_id
_entity_poly.type
_entity_poly.pdbx_seq_one_letter_code
_entity_poly.pdbx_strand_id
1 'polypeptide(L)'
;MESGWTQVTLTRLATTCCQDGNLTVSTIQILFGTRMDLSVLGYDCSHFSERGLSILHMAVWNSFFTKSGDRVRQYRPSPPQLLCPDFRCPFFRTVSNSGYCIYNAAEDTEPSIYPKLITVCVLLLCLLLAAIVLFFMCRKPRRTEDIKKPVKAFGASFSSIKFIDEDIV
;
A
#
# COMPACT_ATOMS: atom_id res chain seq x y z
N MET A 1 -2.91 -49.73 -14.87
CA MET A 1 -3.21 -49.21 -16.21
C MET A 1 -4.69 -49.46 -16.45
N GLU A 2 -5.55 -48.64 -15.86
CA GLU A 2 -7.01 -48.71 -16.05
C GLU A 2 -7.52 -47.28 -16.19
N SER A 3 -7.37 -46.79 -17.41
CA SER A 3 -7.89 -45.54 -17.91
C SER A 3 -9.15 -45.85 -18.70
N GLY A 4 -10.30 -45.37 -18.25
CA GLY A 4 -11.51 -45.43 -19.06
C GLY A 4 -12.79 -45.38 -18.23
N TRP A 5 -13.48 -44.24 -18.32
CA TRP A 5 -14.93 -44.11 -18.10
C TRP A 5 -15.44 -44.01 -16.66
N THR A 6 -15.06 -42.95 -15.94
CA THR A 6 -15.88 -42.37 -14.86
C THR A 6 -16.54 -41.04 -15.28
N GLN A 7 -16.89 -40.90 -16.56
CA GLN A 7 -17.45 -39.68 -17.16
C GLN A 7 -18.84 -39.87 -17.80
N VAL A 8 -19.54 -40.99 -17.56
CA VAL A 8 -20.89 -41.20 -18.13
C VAL A 8 -21.84 -41.82 -17.11
N THR A 9 -21.98 -41.19 -15.95
CA THR A 9 -23.03 -41.57 -14.98
C THR A 9 -23.73 -40.37 -14.34
N LEU A 10 -23.63 -39.19 -14.98
CA LEU A 10 -24.46 -38.01 -14.66
C LEU A 10 -25.48 -37.71 -15.78
N THR A 11 -25.22 -38.15 -17.00
CA THR A 11 -26.03 -37.82 -18.19
C THR A 11 -27.25 -38.71 -18.43
N ARG A 12 -27.40 -39.84 -17.72
CA ARG A 12 -28.58 -40.73 -17.89
C ARG A 12 -29.69 -40.57 -16.84
N LEU A 13 -29.45 -39.82 -15.76
CA LEU A 13 -30.44 -39.59 -14.70
C LEU A 13 -31.00 -38.16 -14.69
N ALA A 14 -30.30 -37.19 -15.29
CA ALA A 14 -30.79 -35.82 -15.40
C ALA A 14 -31.89 -35.66 -16.46
N THR A 15 -31.91 -36.52 -17.49
CA THR A 15 -32.88 -36.48 -18.59
C THR A 15 -34.31 -36.77 -18.15
N THR A 16 -34.53 -37.52 -17.06
CA THR A 16 -35.89 -37.75 -16.52
C THR A 16 -36.44 -36.57 -15.72
N CYS A 17 -35.64 -35.55 -15.43
CA CYS A 17 -36.05 -34.42 -14.59
C CYS A 17 -36.65 -33.25 -15.38
N CYS A 18 -36.42 -33.18 -16.69
CA CYS A 18 -36.69 -32.00 -17.51
C CYS A 18 -37.82 -32.19 -18.54
N GLN A 19 -38.49 -33.35 -18.59
CA GLN A 19 -39.45 -33.64 -19.65
C GLN A 19 -40.84 -33.04 -19.41
N ASP A 20 -41.28 -32.89 -18.16
CA ASP A 20 -42.60 -32.33 -17.87
C ASP A 20 -42.49 -31.52 -16.58
N GLY A 21 -42.88 -30.24 -16.62
CA GLY A 21 -42.94 -29.31 -15.48
C GLY A 21 -43.89 -29.73 -14.34
N ASN A 22 -44.21 -31.02 -14.26
CA ASN A 22 -45.01 -31.64 -13.21
C ASN A 22 -44.64 -33.13 -13.03
N LEU A 23 -43.36 -33.44 -12.79
CA LEU A 23 -42.96 -34.77 -12.32
C LEU A 23 -42.13 -34.65 -11.04
N THR A 24 -42.89 -34.76 -9.95
CA THR A 24 -42.50 -34.94 -8.55
C THR A 24 -41.00 -35.11 -8.26
N VAL A 25 -40.44 -34.06 -7.66
CA VAL A 25 -39.17 -34.02 -6.90
C VAL A 25 -39.01 -35.22 -5.96
N SER A 26 -40.10 -35.90 -5.59
CA SER A 26 -40.15 -37.10 -4.78
C SER A 26 -39.43 -38.31 -5.38
N THR A 27 -39.37 -38.50 -6.70
CA THR A 27 -38.87 -39.77 -7.27
C THR A 27 -37.34 -39.87 -7.21
N ILE A 28 -36.63 -38.75 -7.40
CA ILE A 28 -35.16 -38.74 -7.32
C ILE A 28 -34.68 -38.75 -5.86
N GLN A 29 -35.49 -38.19 -4.96
CA GLN A 29 -35.26 -38.26 -3.52
C GLN A 29 -35.17 -39.69 -2.99
N ILE A 30 -36.00 -40.57 -3.55
CA ILE A 30 -36.19 -41.95 -3.09
C ILE A 30 -35.05 -42.86 -3.57
N LEU A 31 -34.39 -42.55 -4.69
CA LEU A 31 -33.35 -43.40 -5.27
C LEU A 31 -31.94 -43.19 -4.67
N PHE A 32 -31.63 -41.99 -4.14
CA PHE A 32 -30.28 -41.66 -3.65
C PHE A 32 -30.23 -41.20 -2.19
N GLY A 33 -31.37 -41.21 -1.48
CA GLY A 33 -31.45 -40.87 -0.06
C GLY A 33 -30.98 -39.45 0.30
N THR A 34 -30.71 -38.60 -0.70
CA THR A 34 -30.12 -37.27 -0.53
C THR A 34 -30.92 -36.25 -1.35
N ARG A 35 -31.33 -35.17 -0.68
CA ARG A 35 -31.98 -34.01 -1.31
C ARG A 35 -30.97 -33.27 -2.17
N MET A 36 -30.98 -33.53 -3.48
CA MET A 36 -30.21 -32.71 -4.42
C MET A 36 -30.95 -31.40 -4.69
N ASP A 37 -30.27 -30.26 -4.44
CA ASP A 37 -30.83 -28.93 -4.67
C ASP A 37 -30.77 -28.59 -6.17
N LEU A 38 -31.88 -28.79 -6.86
CA LEU A 38 -32.04 -28.50 -8.29
C LEU A 38 -32.06 -27.00 -8.61
N SER A 39 -32.19 -26.11 -7.61
CA SER A 39 -32.22 -24.65 -7.84
C SER A 39 -30.89 -24.07 -8.38
N VAL A 40 -29.83 -24.88 -8.37
CA VAL A 40 -28.50 -24.57 -8.90
C VAL A 40 -28.47 -24.68 -10.44
N LEU A 41 -29.41 -25.40 -11.04
CA LEU A 41 -29.55 -25.54 -12.49
C LEU A 41 -30.59 -24.56 -13.04
N GLY A 42 -30.39 -24.13 -14.29
CA GLY A 42 -31.31 -23.31 -15.05
C GLY A 42 -32.55 -24.08 -15.51
N TYR A 43 -33.45 -23.39 -16.21
CA TYR A 43 -34.71 -23.96 -16.70
C TYR A 43 -34.51 -25.18 -17.61
N ASP A 44 -33.39 -25.25 -18.32
CA ASP A 44 -33.06 -26.34 -19.24
C ASP A 44 -32.30 -27.52 -18.58
N CYS A 45 -32.14 -27.49 -17.25
CA CYS A 45 -31.44 -28.51 -16.47
C CYS A 45 -29.98 -28.77 -16.92
N SER A 46 -29.39 -27.87 -17.72
CA SER A 46 -28.08 -28.07 -18.35
C SER A 46 -27.14 -26.91 -18.03
N HIS A 47 -27.64 -25.68 -18.11
CA HIS A 47 -26.87 -24.51 -17.70
C HIS A 47 -27.02 -24.25 -16.19
N PHE A 48 -26.04 -23.55 -15.62
CA PHE A 48 -26.18 -23.06 -14.25
C PHE A 48 -27.26 -21.97 -14.19
N SER A 49 -28.06 -21.97 -13.13
CA SER A 49 -28.86 -20.80 -12.77
C SER A 49 -27.94 -19.68 -12.25
N GLU A 50 -28.46 -18.46 -12.10
CA GLU A 50 -27.72 -17.36 -11.46
C GLU A 50 -27.20 -17.76 -10.07
N ARG A 51 -28.04 -18.47 -9.30
CA ARG A 51 -27.65 -19.05 -8.00
C ARG A 51 -26.53 -20.06 -8.16
N GLY A 52 -26.65 -21.01 -9.08
CA GLY A 52 -25.62 -22.03 -9.28
C GLY A 52 -24.28 -21.47 -9.75
N LEU A 53 -24.30 -20.47 -10.63
CA LEU A 53 -23.11 -19.78 -11.08
C LEU A 53 -22.42 -19.02 -9.94
N SER A 54 -23.19 -18.36 -9.07
CA SER A 54 -22.63 -17.70 -7.88
C SER A 54 -21.93 -18.68 -6.92
N ILE A 55 -22.52 -19.86 -6.69
CA ILE A 55 -21.92 -20.91 -5.86
C ILE A 55 -20.63 -21.45 -6.49
N LEU A 56 -20.63 -21.66 -7.81
CA LEU A 56 -19.44 -22.05 -8.56
C LEU A 56 -18.33 -20.99 -8.44
N HIS A 57 -18.67 -19.72 -8.60
CA HIS A 57 -17.72 -18.61 -8.46
C HIS A 57 -17.12 -18.56 -7.04
N MET A 58 -17.91 -18.76 -5.99
CA MET A 58 -17.40 -18.83 -4.61
C MET A 58 -16.45 -20.02 -4.42
N ALA A 59 -16.76 -21.18 -4.99
CA ALA A 59 -15.87 -22.34 -4.93
C ALA A 59 -14.52 -22.08 -5.65
N VAL A 60 -14.57 -21.44 -6.82
CA VAL A 60 -13.36 -21.04 -7.56
C VAL A 60 -12.56 -20.00 -6.79
N TRP A 61 -13.21 -18.99 -6.20
CA TRP A 61 -12.58 -17.99 -5.35
C TRP A 61 -11.79 -18.64 -4.21
N ASN A 62 -12.41 -19.57 -3.49
CA ASN A 62 -11.75 -20.30 -2.41
C ASN A 62 -10.56 -21.13 -2.92
N SER A 63 -10.63 -21.67 -4.14
CA SER A 63 -9.53 -22.41 -4.77
C SER A 63 -8.27 -21.55 -4.99
N PHE A 64 -8.44 -20.24 -5.26
CA PHE A 64 -7.31 -19.31 -5.38
C PHE A 64 -6.57 -19.06 -4.07
N PHE A 65 -7.25 -19.21 -2.93
CA PHE A 65 -6.62 -19.05 -1.61
C PHE A 65 -6.26 -20.38 -0.95
N THR A 66 -6.67 -21.50 -1.53
CA THR A 66 -6.29 -22.83 -1.06
C THR A 66 -4.95 -23.25 -1.65
N LYS A 67 -4.10 -23.90 -0.83
CA LYS A 67 -2.82 -24.46 -1.28
C LYS A 67 -3.04 -25.50 -2.36
N SER A 68 -2.11 -25.62 -3.32
CA SER A 68 -2.32 -26.47 -4.50
C SER A 68 -2.59 -27.94 -4.19
N GLY A 69 -2.05 -28.48 -3.11
CA GLY A 69 -2.31 -29.87 -2.69
C GLY A 69 -3.69 -30.07 -2.05
N ASP A 70 -4.26 -29.00 -1.49
CA ASP A 70 -5.47 -29.05 -0.66
C ASP A 70 -6.72 -28.61 -1.44
N ARG A 71 -6.58 -28.26 -2.73
CA ARG A 71 -7.71 -27.87 -3.59
C ARG A 71 -8.62 -29.06 -3.83
N VAL A 72 -9.92 -28.84 -3.61
CA VAL A 72 -10.95 -29.84 -3.92
C VAL A 72 -11.06 -30.00 -5.44
N ARG A 73 -11.00 -31.24 -5.94
CA ARG A 73 -11.08 -31.53 -7.38
C ARG A 73 -12.51 -31.76 -7.89
N GLN A 74 -13.46 -31.90 -6.98
CA GLN A 74 -14.87 -32.15 -7.28
C GLN A 74 -15.70 -30.97 -6.85
N TYR A 75 -16.54 -30.47 -7.76
CA TYR A 75 -17.51 -29.43 -7.43
C TYR A 75 -18.68 -30.04 -6.65
N ARG A 76 -19.04 -29.41 -5.54
CA ARG A 76 -20.30 -29.68 -4.83
C ARG A 76 -21.20 -28.45 -4.94
N PRO A 77 -22.47 -28.62 -5.36
CA PRO A 77 -23.43 -27.52 -5.49
C PRO A 77 -24.00 -27.11 -4.12
N SER A 78 -23.11 -26.87 -3.16
CA SER A 78 -23.43 -26.39 -1.81
C SER A 78 -22.68 -25.07 -1.59
N PRO A 79 -23.33 -24.01 -1.08
CA PRO A 79 -22.67 -22.73 -0.87
C PRO A 79 -21.51 -22.86 0.11
N PRO A 80 -20.23 -22.66 -0.32
CA PRO A 80 -19.10 -22.71 0.58
C PRO A 80 -18.97 -21.39 1.36
N GLN A 81 -18.31 -21.42 2.51
CA GLN A 81 -17.91 -20.19 3.20
C GLN A 81 -16.81 -19.48 2.39
N LEU A 82 -16.98 -18.18 2.13
CA LEU A 82 -15.98 -17.39 1.40
C LEU A 82 -14.69 -17.24 2.22
N LEU A 83 -13.56 -17.55 1.58
CA LEU A 83 -12.24 -17.32 2.15
C LEU A 83 -11.80 -15.88 1.88
N CYS A 84 -11.33 -15.22 2.93
CA CYS A 84 -10.67 -13.93 2.84
C CYS A 84 -9.17 -14.11 2.55
N PRO A 85 -8.53 -13.16 1.85
CA PRO A 85 -7.08 -13.15 1.69
C PRO A 85 -6.38 -13.08 3.05
N ASP A 86 -5.40 -13.94 3.27
CA ASP A 86 -4.53 -13.89 4.44
C ASP A 86 -3.42 -12.87 4.20
N PHE A 87 -3.14 -12.00 5.18
CA PHE A 87 -2.02 -11.05 5.13
C PHE A 87 -0.68 -11.76 4.90
N ARG A 88 -0.56 -13.01 5.32
CA ARG A 88 0.66 -13.81 5.13
C ARG A 88 0.92 -14.23 3.69
N CYS A 89 -0.10 -14.23 2.83
CA CYS A 89 0.00 -14.59 1.43
C CYS A 89 -0.92 -13.67 0.60
N PRO A 90 -0.53 -12.40 0.38
CA PRO A 90 -1.36 -11.38 -0.25
C PRO A 90 -1.40 -11.52 -1.79
N PHE A 91 -1.55 -12.75 -2.30
CA PHE A 91 -1.59 -13.06 -3.72
C PHE A 91 -2.40 -14.32 -4.00
N PHE A 92 -2.86 -14.49 -5.25
CA PHE A 92 -3.53 -15.71 -5.68
C PHE A 92 -2.55 -16.88 -5.78
N ARG A 93 -2.91 -18.00 -5.15
CA ARG A 93 -2.12 -19.22 -5.22
C ARG A 93 -2.32 -19.90 -6.56
N THR A 94 -1.23 -20.15 -7.26
CA THR A 94 -1.10 -20.96 -8.47
C THR A 94 -0.52 -22.33 -8.09
N VAL A 95 -0.09 -23.12 -9.08
CA VAL A 95 0.66 -24.37 -8.81
C VAL A 95 2.09 -24.05 -8.37
N SER A 96 2.71 -23.03 -8.95
CA SER A 96 4.13 -22.70 -8.73
C SER A 96 4.38 -21.89 -7.45
N ASN A 97 3.42 -21.08 -7.00
CA ASN A 97 3.63 -20.19 -5.84
C ASN A 97 2.93 -20.63 -4.54
N SER A 98 2.17 -21.74 -4.54
CA SER A 98 1.30 -22.10 -3.42
C SER A 98 2.02 -22.43 -2.10
N GLY A 99 3.32 -22.71 -2.15
CA GLY A 99 4.15 -22.97 -0.98
C GLY A 99 4.82 -21.72 -0.37
N TYR A 100 4.84 -20.59 -1.07
CA TYR A 100 5.59 -19.40 -0.66
C TYR A 100 4.74 -18.45 0.20
N CYS A 101 4.37 -18.89 1.39
CA CYS A 101 3.63 -18.06 2.34
C CYS A 101 4.58 -17.44 3.37
N ILE A 102 5.29 -16.38 2.96
CA ILE A 102 6.11 -15.55 3.85
C ILE A 102 5.78 -14.10 3.53
N TYR A 103 4.94 -13.47 4.35
CA TYR A 103 4.84 -12.01 4.40
C TYR A 103 5.72 -11.54 5.54
N ASN A 104 6.91 -11.04 5.22
CA ASN A 104 7.71 -10.30 6.17
C ASN A 104 7.14 -8.89 6.27
N ALA A 105 6.06 -8.70 7.04
CA ALA A 105 5.61 -7.36 7.43
C ALA A 105 6.74 -6.52 8.07
N ALA A 106 7.81 -7.18 8.52
CA ALA A 106 8.99 -6.58 9.13
C ALA A 106 10.04 -6.06 8.12
N GLU A 107 10.07 -6.51 6.86
CA GLU A 107 11.08 -6.04 5.88
C GLU A 107 10.74 -4.69 5.24
N ASP A 108 9.50 -4.23 5.37
CA ASP A 108 9.11 -2.87 5.00
C ASP A 108 9.67 -1.83 6.00
N THR A 109 10.31 -2.30 7.08
CA THR A 109 11.07 -1.48 8.04
C THR A 109 12.56 -1.79 7.99
N GLU A 110 13.14 -2.16 6.84
CA GLU A 110 14.57 -1.96 6.65
C GLU A 110 14.86 -0.47 6.90
N PRO A 111 15.65 -0.09 7.92
CA PRO A 111 15.93 1.30 8.22
C PRO A 111 16.73 1.86 7.06
N SER A 112 16.04 2.44 6.09
CA SER A 112 16.65 2.90 4.85
C SER A 112 17.86 3.78 5.20
N ILE A 113 19.00 3.49 4.59
CA ILE A 113 20.25 4.22 4.88
C ILE A 113 20.14 5.68 4.37
N TYR A 114 19.22 5.93 3.44
CA TYR A 114 18.95 7.22 2.83
C TYR A 114 18.67 8.36 3.82
N PRO A 115 17.75 8.28 4.81
CA PRO A 115 17.56 9.34 5.81
C PRO A 115 18.82 9.64 6.63
N LYS A 116 19.63 8.63 6.96
CA LYS A 116 20.91 8.84 7.67
C LYS A 116 21.93 9.54 6.78
N LEU A 117 22.01 9.18 5.51
CA LEU A 117 22.92 9.82 4.56
C LEU A 117 22.50 11.27 4.25
N ILE A 118 21.20 11.52 4.06
CA ILE A 118 20.64 12.85 3.83
C ILE A 118 20.92 13.77 5.04
N THR A 119 20.70 13.28 6.25
CA THR A 119 20.96 14.07 7.47
C THR A 119 22.44 14.42 7.63
N VAL A 120 23.35 13.48 7.38
CA VAL A 120 24.80 13.74 7.39
C VAL A 120 25.20 14.76 6.32
N CYS A 121 24.70 14.63 5.09
CA CYS A 121 24.97 15.58 4.00
C CYS A 121 24.49 17.00 4.35
N VAL A 122 23.30 17.14 4.91
CA VAL A 122 22.76 18.45 5.32
C VAL A 122 23.60 19.06 6.43
N LEU A 123 24.00 18.29 7.44
CA LEU A 123 24.86 18.78 8.53
C LEU A 123 26.22 19.25 8.01
N LEU A 124 26.85 18.51 7.11
CA LEU A 124 28.12 18.91 6.50
C LEU A 124 27.99 20.20 5.69
N LEU A 125 26.91 20.35 4.90
CA LEU A 125 26.64 21.57 4.16
C LEU A 125 26.43 22.77 5.09
N CYS A 126 25.67 22.61 6.17
CA CYS A 126 25.46 23.66 7.17
C CYS A 126 26.77 24.10 7.83
N LEU A 127 27.64 23.15 8.20
CA LEU A 127 28.94 23.46 8.79
C LEU A 127 29.86 24.19 7.81
N LEU A 128 29.89 23.78 6.54
CA LEU A 128 30.65 24.47 5.50
C LEU A 128 30.15 25.90 5.28
N LEU A 129 28.83 26.10 5.20
CA LEU A 129 28.25 27.44 5.06
C LEU A 129 28.57 28.32 6.27
N ALA A 130 28.46 27.79 7.49
CA ALA A 130 28.84 28.51 8.71
C ALA A 130 30.32 28.90 8.70
N ALA A 131 31.22 28.00 8.31
CA ALA A 131 32.64 28.28 8.18
C ALA A 131 32.94 29.36 7.14
N ILE A 132 32.25 29.34 5.99
CA ILE A 132 32.35 30.35 4.94
C ILE A 132 31.89 31.72 5.46
N VAL A 133 30.74 31.78 6.14
CA VAL A 133 30.23 33.03 6.74
C VAL A 133 31.20 33.57 7.79
N LEU A 134 31.70 32.72 8.68
CA LEU A 134 32.70 33.10 9.68
C LEU A 134 34.00 33.58 9.02
N PHE A 135 34.44 32.93 7.95
CA PHE A 135 35.60 33.36 7.17
C PHE A 135 35.39 34.76 6.57
N PHE A 136 34.22 35.04 6.00
CA PHE A 136 33.90 36.38 5.48
C PHE A 136 33.71 37.43 6.58
N MET A 137 33.18 37.06 7.75
CA MET A 137 33.04 37.93 8.92
C MET A 137 34.39 38.24 9.58
N CYS A 138 35.29 37.26 9.65
CA CYS A 138 36.65 37.42 10.20
C CYS A 138 37.61 38.08 9.19
N ARG A 139 37.37 37.95 7.88
CA ARG A 139 38.15 38.62 6.82
C ARG A 139 37.65 40.01 6.46
N LYS A 140 36.43 40.40 6.86
CA LYS A 140 36.06 41.82 6.83
C LYS A 140 36.96 42.56 7.83
N PRO A 141 37.85 43.47 7.39
CA PRO A 141 38.66 44.24 8.31
C PRO A 141 37.72 45.11 9.17
N ARG A 142 37.95 45.17 10.49
CA ARG A 142 37.41 46.22 11.36
C ARG A 142 37.86 47.58 10.80
N ARG A 143 37.07 48.21 9.92
CA ARG A 143 37.18 49.65 9.67
C ARG A 143 36.38 50.37 10.78
N THR A 144 36.92 50.31 11.99
CA THR A 144 36.50 51.15 13.12
C THR A 144 37.75 51.73 13.79
N GLU A 145 38.59 52.43 13.01
CA GLU A 145 39.74 53.17 13.54
C GLU A 145 39.93 54.54 12.83
N ASP A 146 38.85 55.18 12.34
CA ASP A 146 38.96 56.53 11.73
C ASP A 146 37.96 57.58 12.30
N ILE A 147 37.37 57.34 13.48
CA ILE A 147 36.64 58.41 14.21
C ILE A 147 37.25 58.58 15.60
N LYS A 148 38.53 58.93 15.63
CA LYS A 148 39.10 59.82 16.65
C LYS A 148 39.62 61.07 15.96
N LYS A 149 38.69 61.95 15.59
CA LYS A 149 38.95 63.38 15.70
C LYS A 149 37.97 63.90 16.75
N PRO A 150 38.43 64.51 17.86
CA PRO A 150 37.52 65.25 18.72
C PRO A 150 36.92 66.35 17.86
N VAL A 151 35.61 66.30 17.61
CA VAL A 151 34.90 67.44 17.05
C VAL A 151 34.99 68.52 18.12
N LYS A 152 35.77 69.57 17.85
CA LYS A 152 35.72 70.80 18.64
C LYS A 152 34.27 71.27 18.61
N ALA A 153 33.63 71.37 19.77
CA ALA A 153 32.30 71.97 19.88
C ALA A 153 32.35 73.37 19.23
N PHE A 154 31.46 73.62 18.29
CA PHE A 154 31.28 74.93 17.66
C PHE A 154 30.91 75.93 18.78
N GLY A 155 31.78 76.89 19.10
CA GLY A 155 31.52 77.94 20.09
C GLY A 155 32.44 78.02 21.31
N ALA A 156 33.43 77.12 21.48
CA ALA A 156 34.33 77.16 22.65
C ALA A 156 35.52 78.14 22.54
N SER A 157 35.45 79.18 21.70
CA SER A 157 36.48 80.22 21.64
C SER A 157 35.86 81.60 21.48
N PHE A 158 35.04 81.99 22.47
CA PHE A 158 34.61 83.38 22.68
C PHE A 158 35.44 84.09 23.78
N SER A 159 36.62 83.58 24.13
CA SER A 159 37.50 84.20 25.13
C SER A 159 38.73 84.92 24.56
N SER A 160 38.77 85.22 23.25
CA SER A 160 39.77 86.14 22.68
C SER A 160 39.15 87.25 21.82
N ILE A 161 37.98 87.76 22.24
CA ILE A 161 37.58 89.12 21.87
C ILE A 161 38.60 90.05 22.54
N LYS A 162 39.59 90.43 21.73
CA LYS A 162 40.59 91.43 22.06
C LYS A 162 39.87 92.76 22.01
N PHE A 163 39.63 93.35 23.17
CA PHE A 163 39.21 94.75 23.28
C PHE A 163 40.26 95.57 22.53
N ILE A 164 39.78 96.30 21.52
CA ILE A 164 40.54 97.37 20.88
C ILE A 164 40.56 98.47 21.94
N ASP A 165 41.69 98.62 22.63
CA ASP A 165 42.02 99.92 23.21
C ASP A 165 42.15 100.86 22.03
N GLU A 166 41.21 101.80 21.97
CA GLU A 166 41.15 102.87 21.01
C GLU A 166 42.11 103.95 21.50
N ASP A 167 43.16 104.20 20.71
CA ASP A 167 44.16 105.23 20.99
C ASP A 167 43.48 106.60 21.05
N ILE A 168 43.57 107.27 22.21
CA ILE A 168 43.24 108.69 22.37
C ILE A 168 44.37 109.54 21.78
N VAL A 169 43.95 110.49 20.95
CA VAL A 169 44.70 111.61 20.33
C VAL A 169 45.61 112.36 21.30
#